data_AF-A0A7W0LZF0-F1
#
_entry.id   AF-A0A7W0LZF0-F1
#
_cell.length_a   1.000
_cell.length_b   1.000
_cell.length_c   1.000
_cell.angle_alpha   90.00
_cell.angle_beta   90.00
_cell.angle_gamma   90.00
#
_symmetry.space_group_name_H-M   'P 1'
#
loop_
_entity.id
_entity.type
_entity.pdbx_description
1 polymer ?
#
loop_
_entity_poly.entity_id
_entity_poly.type
_entity_poly.pdbx_seq_one_letter_code
_entity_poly.pdbx_strand_id
1 'polypeptide(L)' 'PDRLTIWPVEGDLFGIDVRWSGAAGNRRATVVARLLADAQVRGRLSQTIDGAWEVRVGPVAGAEVARVIDQFVW' A
#
# COMPACT_ATOMS: atom_id res chain seq x y z
N PRO A 1 4.19 8.13 -3.16
CA PRO A 1 5.00 7.15 -2.40
C PRO A 1 6.36 7.03 -3.06
N ASP A 2 7.35 6.45 -2.38
CA ASP A 2 8.71 6.33 -2.95
C ASP A 2 8.85 5.02 -3.75
N ARG A 3 8.07 3.99 -3.38
CA ARG A 3 7.86 2.78 -4.18
C ARG A 3 6.45 2.25 -3.98
N LEU A 4 5.86 1.72 -5.04
CA LEU A 4 4.61 0.97 -5.02
C LEU A 4 4.88 -0.38 -5.68
N THR A 5 4.59 -1.47 -4.96
CA THR A 5 4.76 -2.84 -5.47
C THR A 5 3.40 -3.51 -5.50
N ILE A 6 3.07 -4.17 -6.60
CA ILE A 6 1.86 -4.98 -6.75
C ILE A 6 2.30 -6.39 -7.13
N TRP A 7 1.76 -7.41 -6.48
CA TRP A 7 2.04 -8.81 -6.81
C TRP A 7 0.79 -9.68 -6.68
N PRO A 8 0.66 -10.74 -7.49
CA PRO A 8 -0.45 -11.66 -7.38
C PRO A 8 -0.39 -12.46 -6.06
N VAL A 9 -1.55 -12.80 -5.52
CA VAL A 9 -1.71 -13.72 -4.39
C VAL A 9 -2.36 -15.01 -4.90
N GLU A 10 -3.69 -15.08 -4.97
CA GLU A 10 -4.47 -16.20 -5.51
C GLU A 10 -5.80 -15.68 -6.08
N GLY A 11 -6.38 -16.37 -7.06
CA GLY A 11 -7.78 -16.13 -7.47
C GLY A 11 -8.10 -14.69 -7.91
N ASP A 12 -7.24 -14.09 -8.74
CA ASP A 12 -7.34 -12.68 -9.18
C ASP A 12 -7.22 -11.64 -8.04
N LEU A 13 -6.60 -12.04 -6.93
CA LEU A 13 -6.28 -11.15 -5.82
C LEU A 13 -4.82 -10.72 -5.85
N PHE A 14 -4.58 -9.51 -5.36
CA PHE A 14 -3.29 -8.87 -5.36
C PHE A 14 -2.96 -8.28 -3.99
N GLY A 15 -1.69 -8.33 -3.63
CA GLY A 15 -1.13 -7.53 -2.55
C GLY A 15 -0.57 -6.23 -3.09
N ILE A 16 -0.67 -5.16 -2.30
CA ILE A 16 -0.07 -3.86 -2.63
C ILE A 16 0.78 -3.42 -1.45
N ASP A 17 2.08 -3.16 -1.69
CA ASP A 17 2.95 -2.52 -0.71
C ASP A 17 3.21 -1.09 -1.15
N VAL A 18 2.88 -0.15 -0.26
CA VAL A 18 3.17 1.27 -0.44
C VAL A 18 4.29 1.65 0.53
N ARG A 19 5.43 2.09 -0.01
CA ARG A 19 6.66 2.27 0.74
C ARG A 19 7.13 3.73 0.71
N TRP A 20 7.62 4.19 1.86
CA TRP A 20 8.22 5.50 2.06
C TRP A 20 9.54 5.40 2.82
N SER A 21 10.58 5.95 2.24
CA SER A 21 11.90 6.07 2.83
C SER A 21 12.06 7.39 3.59
N GLY A 22 13.14 7.47 4.39
CA GLY A 22 13.56 8.68 5.07
C GLY A 22 12.74 9.05 6.31
N ALA A 23 13.16 10.11 7.00
CA ALA A 23 12.64 10.51 8.31
C ALA A 23 11.13 10.84 8.33
N ALA A 24 10.57 11.28 7.20
CA ALA A 24 9.15 11.57 7.07
C ALA A 24 8.28 10.33 6.74
N GLY A 25 8.89 9.15 6.53
CA GLY A 25 8.19 7.92 6.13
C GLY A 25 7.10 7.51 7.12
N ASN A 26 7.39 7.58 8.43
CA ASN A 26 6.44 7.20 9.48
C ASN A 26 5.13 8.01 9.40
N ARG A 27 5.24 9.34 9.28
CA ARG A 27 4.06 10.23 9.25
C ARG A 27 3.20 9.94 8.03
N ARG A 28 3.83 9.81 6.86
CA ARG A 28 3.14 9.50 5.59
C ARG A 28 2.42 8.15 5.67
N ALA A 29 3.11 7.11 6.14
CA ALA A 29 2.57 5.77 6.27
C ALA A 29 1.42 5.70 7.30
N THR A 30 1.53 6.45 8.41
CA THR A 30 0.47 6.54 9.43
C THR A 30 -0.80 7.18 8.88
N VAL A 31 -0.69 8.26 8.08
CA VAL A 31 -1.85 8.89 7.43
C VAL A 31 -2.55 7.91 6.50
N VAL A 32 -1.79 7.19 5.66
CA VAL A 32 -2.38 6.21 4.75
C VAL A 32 -3.04 5.05 5.50
N ALA A 33 -2.40 4.53 6.54
CA ALA A 33 -2.98 3.46 7.36
C ALA A 33 -4.32 3.87 8.00
N ARG A 34 -4.46 5.14 8.43
CA ARG A 34 -5.71 5.69 8.95
C ARG A 34 -6.78 5.80 7.86
N LEU A 35 -6.44 6.35 6.69
CA LEU A 35 -7.39 6.47 5.57
C LEU A 35 -7.92 5.09 5.13
N LEU A 36 -7.07 4.07 5.11
CA LEU A 36 -7.49 2.70 4.82
C LEU A 36 -8.44 2.16 5.90
N ALA A 37 -8.12 2.37 7.18
CA ALA A 37 -8.98 1.95 8.27
C ALA A 37 -10.36 2.63 8.23
N ASP A 38 -10.40 3.94 7.96
CA ASP A 38 -11.64 4.72 7.83
C ASP A 38 -12.49 4.23 6.64
N ALA A 39 -11.84 3.80 5.56
CA ALA A 39 -12.49 3.19 4.39
C ALA A 39 -12.80 1.69 4.57
N GLN A 40 -12.55 1.12 5.76
CA GLN A 40 -12.68 -0.31 6.06
C GLN A 40 -11.86 -1.22 5.14
N VAL A 41 -10.78 -0.70 4.56
CA VAL A 41 -9.82 -1.45 3.74
C VAL A 41 -8.78 -2.08 4.66
N ARG A 42 -8.57 -3.39 4.50
CA ARG A 42 -7.54 -4.10 5.28
C ARG A 42 -6.15 -3.61 4.89
N GLY A 43 -5.45 -3.04 5.87
CA GLY A 43 -4.08 -2.58 5.74
C GLY A 43 -3.25 -2.96 6.96
N ARG A 44 -1.96 -3.22 6.76
CA ARG A 44 -0.98 -3.42 7.82
C ARG A 44 0.18 -2.45 7.65
N LEU A 45 0.38 -1.62 8.67
CA LEU A 45 1.55 -0.75 8.78
C LEU A 45 2.72 -1.52 9.38
N SER A 46 3.91 -1.41 8.79
CA SER A 46 5.16 -1.98 9.29
C SER A 46 6.33 -1.02 9.04
N GLN A 47 7.40 -1.21 9.82
CA GLN A 47 8.70 -0.62 9.54
C GLN A 47 9.64 -1.73 9.07
N THR A 48 10.36 -1.49 7.98
CA THR A 48 11.35 -2.43 7.45
C THR A 48 12.71 -2.23 8.12
N ILE A 49 13.60 -3.21 8.00
CA ILE A 49 14.90 -3.21 8.70
C ILE A 49 15.82 -2.03 8.32
N ASP A 50 15.68 -1.53 7.10
CA ASP A 50 16.40 -0.35 6.59
C ASP A 50 15.74 0.98 7.03
N GLY A 51 14.78 0.93 7.95
CA GLY A 51 14.14 2.08 8.57
C GLY A 51 13.01 2.72 7.75
N ALA A 52 12.75 2.24 6.54
CA ALA A 52 11.60 2.69 5.75
C ALA A 52 10.28 2.18 6.33
N TRP A 53 9.20 2.85 5.94
CA TRP A 53 7.84 2.53 6.37
C TRP A 53 7.04 1.98 5.20
N GLU A 54 6.25 0.96 5.48
CA GLU A 54 5.45 0.26 4.48
C GLU A 54 4.03 0.05 4.98
N VAL A 55 3.07 0.25 4.08
CA VAL A 55 1.68 -0.15 4.29
C VAL A 55 1.36 -1.23 3.28
N ARG A 56 1.09 -2.43 3.79
CA ARG A 56 0.58 -3.56 3.00
C ARG A 56 -0.93 -3.51 2.96
N VAL A 57 -1.50 -3.46 1.77
CA VAL A 57 -2.94 -3.45 1.51
C VAL A 57 -3.35 -4.77 0.88
N GLY A 58 -4.53 -5.27 1.28
CA GLY A 58 -5.20 -6.37 0.61
C GLY A 58 -5.30 -7.67 1.42
N PRO A 59 -5.59 -8.80 0.75
CA PRO A 59 -5.71 -8.96 -0.71
C PRO A 59 -6.82 -8.09 -1.36
N VAL A 60 -6.57 -7.55 -2.55
CA VAL A 60 -7.42 -6.64 -3.34
C VAL A 60 -7.79 -7.29 -4.68
N ALA A 61 -9.01 -7.09 -5.18
CA ALA A 61 -9.44 -7.68 -6.46
C ALA A 61 -8.73 -7.02 -7.66
N GLY A 62 -8.44 -7.79 -8.72
CA GLY A 62 -7.77 -7.30 -9.93
C GLY A 62 -8.43 -6.08 -10.56
N ALA A 63 -9.77 -6.04 -10.57
CA ALA A 63 -10.54 -4.89 -11.06
C ALA A 63 -10.30 -3.60 -10.25
N GLU A 64 -10.06 -3.70 -8.94
CA GLU A 64 -9.73 -2.55 -8.09
C GLU A 64 -8.26 -2.13 -8.28
N VAL A 65 -7.36 -3.10 -8.44
CA VAL A 65 -5.94 -2.83 -8.76
C VAL A 65 -5.81 -2.08 -10.09
N ALA A 66 -6.60 -2.43 -11.11
CA ALA A 66 -6.59 -1.73 -12.39
C ALA A 66 -6.92 -0.24 -12.22
N ARG A 67 -7.86 0.11 -11.33
CA ARG A 67 -8.20 1.51 -11.01
C ARG A 67 -7.05 2.24 -10.32
N VAL A 68 -6.32 1.56 -9.44
CA VAL A 68 -5.13 2.13 -8.79
C VAL A 68 -4.06 2.42 -9.84
N ILE A 69 -3.76 1.47 -10.73
CA ILE A 69 -2.76 1.66 -11.79
C ILE A 69 -3.12 2.86 -12.67
N ASP A 70 -4.38 3.01 -13.04
CA ASP A 70 -4.86 4.14 -13.86
C ASP A 70 -4.55 5.50 -13.23
N GLN A 71 -4.68 5.64 -11.91
CA GLN A 71 -4.38 6.89 -11.19
C GLN A 71 -2.89 7.26 -11.11
N PHE A 72 -1.97 6.32 -11.35
CA PHE A 72 -0.53 6.54 -11.22
C PHE A 72 0.21 6.53 -12.56
N VAL A 73 -0.37 5.96 -13.61
CA VAL A 73 0.28 5.79 -14.92
C VAL A 73 -0.16 6.84 -15.95
N TRP A 74 -1.39 7.35 -15.83
CA TRP A 74 -1.91 8.47 -16.62
C TRP A 74 -1.96 9.77 -15.82
#